data_AF-A0A8H5JFV8-F1
#
_entry.id   AF-A0A8H5JFV8-F1
#
_cell.length_a   1.000
_cell.length_b   1.000
_cell.length_c   1.000
_cell.angle_alpha   90.00
_cell.angle_beta   90.00
_cell.angle_gamma   90.00
#
_symmetry.space_group_name_H-M   'P 1'
#
loop_
_entity.id
_entity.type
_entity.pdbx_description
1 polymer ?
#
loop_
_entity_poly.entity_id
_entity_poly.type
_entity_poly.pdbx_seq_one_letter_code
_entity_poly.pdbx_strand_id
1 'polypeptide(L)'
;MPASKGNCTGTSDPQAVPHGRWDSFPEEPFPLYAGTKSIIYRSEDGKVVVGMLREKGGDTLVWPVDEFLFVTEGSIKMEVHGGESFVLGKGDVMVMKKGQRITFECSDDFANVAVFMDSEEKVTLV
;
A
#
# COMPACT_ATOMS: atom_id res chain seq x y z
N MET A 1 -11.27 19.52 3.68
CA MET A 1 -10.70 19.17 5.01
C MET A 1 -9.23 19.57 5.00
N PRO A 2 -8.61 19.91 6.14
CA PRO A 2 -7.16 20.15 6.19
C PRO A 2 -6.39 18.90 5.75
N ALA A 3 -5.21 19.09 5.15
CA ALA A 3 -4.36 18.00 4.71
C ALA A 3 -3.94 17.13 5.91
N SER A 4 -3.94 15.81 5.71
CA SER A 4 -3.40 14.86 6.68
C SER A 4 -1.89 15.04 6.82
N LYS A 5 -1.37 14.75 8.00
CA LYS A 5 0.05 14.92 8.33
C LYS A 5 0.77 13.59 8.27
N GLY A 6 1.75 13.45 7.38
CA GLY A 6 2.64 12.28 7.30
C GLY A 6 3.96 12.46 8.05
N ASN A 7 4.77 11.40 8.08
CA ASN A 7 6.14 11.37 8.60
C ASN A 7 7.03 10.52 7.69
N CYS A 8 7.63 11.16 6.68
CA CYS A 8 8.46 10.48 5.68
C CYS A 8 9.92 10.29 6.11
N THR A 9 10.30 10.74 7.31
CA THR A 9 11.69 10.64 7.82
C THR A 9 11.86 9.59 8.90
N GLY A 10 10.77 9.12 9.51
CA GLY A 10 10.80 8.15 10.60
C GLY A 10 11.22 8.73 11.94
N THR A 11 11.33 10.06 12.04
CA THR A 11 11.69 10.75 13.29
C THR A 11 10.74 10.39 14.42
N SER A 12 11.29 10.28 15.63
CA SER A 12 10.56 10.04 16.88
C SER A 12 10.07 11.33 17.55
N ASP A 13 10.22 12.48 16.91
CA ASP A 13 9.66 13.75 17.39
C ASP A 13 8.15 13.62 17.64
N PRO A 14 7.64 13.88 18.86
CA PRO A 14 6.22 13.77 19.17
C PRO A 14 5.34 14.73 18.33
N GLN A 15 5.91 15.80 17.76
CA GLN A 15 5.19 16.66 16.82
C GLN A 15 5.04 16.03 15.43
N ALA A 16 5.81 15.00 15.09
CA ALA A 16 5.79 14.34 13.80
C ALA A 16 4.94 13.07 13.75
N VAL A 17 4.03 12.84 14.71
CA VAL A 17 3.13 11.68 14.68
C VAL A 17 2.20 11.76 13.47
N PRO A 18 2.25 10.79 12.53
CA PRO A 18 1.41 10.83 11.35
C PRO A 18 -0.06 10.53 11.70
N HIS A 19 -0.99 11.35 11.21
CA HIS A 19 -2.44 11.17 11.44
C HIS A 19 -3.28 11.96 10.43
N GLY A 20 -4.53 11.53 10.25
CA GLY A 20 -5.53 12.21 9.42
C GLY A 20 -6.45 11.24 8.67
N ARG A 21 -7.21 11.77 7.72
CA ARG A 21 -8.06 10.96 6.82
C ARG A 21 -7.18 10.31 5.76
N TRP A 22 -7.42 9.03 5.45
CA TRP A 22 -6.57 8.24 4.55
C TRP A 22 -6.43 8.87 3.15
N ASP A 23 -7.51 9.43 2.61
CA ASP A 23 -7.60 10.10 1.30
C ASP A 23 -7.41 11.63 1.40
N SER A 24 -6.50 12.06 2.27
CA SER A 24 -6.17 13.49 2.42
C SER A 24 -4.68 13.76 2.66
N PHE A 25 -3.83 12.75 2.47
CA PHE A 25 -2.38 12.92 2.44
C PHE A 25 -1.93 13.46 1.06
N PRO A 26 -0.75 14.10 0.96
CA PRO A 26 -0.22 14.55 -0.33
C PRO A 26 -0.06 13.37 -1.31
N GLU A 27 -0.65 13.48 -2.49
CA GLU A 27 -0.57 12.48 -3.55
C GLU A 27 0.59 12.77 -4.51
N GLU A 28 1.27 11.71 -4.92
CA GLU A 28 2.29 11.69 -5.96
C GLU A 28 1.83 10.73 -7.07
N PRO A 29 2.21 10.96 -8.34
CA PRO A 29 1.91 10.01 -9.41
C PRO A 29 2.48 8.61 -9.11
N PHE A 30 1.71 7.58 -9.41
CA PHE A 30 2.14 6.18 -9.39
C PHE A 30 1.87 5.54 -10.75
N PRO A 31 2.76 5.78 -11.74
CA PRO A 31 2.47 5.45 -13.14
C PRO A 31 2.31 3.96 -13.41
N LEU A 32 2.95 3.10 -12.62
CA LEU A 32 2.97 1.65 -12.79
C LEU A 32 1.56 1.06 -12.91
N TYR A 33 0.61 1.59 -12.13
CA TYR A 33 -0.80 1.16 -12.12
C TYR A 33 -1.77 2.31 -12.43
N ALA A 34 -1.32 3.25 -13.27
CA ALA A 34 -2.11 4.39 -13.76
C ALA A 34 -2.83 5.16 -12.64
N GLY A 35 -2.16 5.36 -11.50
CA GLY A 35 -2.79 5.88 -10.30
C GLY A 35 -1.92 6.84 -9.50
N THR A 36 -2.20 6.93 -8.20
CA THR A 36 -1.49 7.82 -7.27
C THR A 36 -1.09 7.08 -6.01
N LYS A 37 -0.04 7.58 -5.35
CA LYS A 37 0.41 7.10 -4.06
C LYS A 37 0.58 8.26 -3.09
N SER A 38 0.39 8.01 -1.81
CA SER A 38 0.79 8.92 -0.74
C SER A 38 1.62 8.16 0.26
N ILE A 39 2.71 8.76 0.73
CA ILE A 39 3.49 8.21 1.84
C ILE A 39 2.97 8.80 3.15
N ILE A 40 2.41 7.94 4.01
CA ILE A 40 1.93 8.30 5.35
C ILE A 40 3.09 8.27 6.34
N TYR A 41 3.89 7.20 6.28
CA TYR A 41 5.04 7.00 7.17
C TYR A 41 6.16 6.26 6.46
N ARG A 42 7.41 6.57 6.81
CA ARG A 42 8.59 5.76 6.50
C ARG A 42 9.41 5.62 7.77
N SER A 43 9.88 4.42 8.09
CA SER A 43 10.80 4.21 9.21
C SER A 43 12.17 4.83 8.94
N GLU A 44 12.92 5.15 9.99
CA GLU A 44 14.25 5.77 9.88
C GLU A 44 15.23 4.92 9.05
N ASP A 45 15.16 3.60 9.20
CA ASP A 45 15.95 2.65 8.41
C ASP A 45 15.40 2.40 6.99
N GLY A 46 14.19 2.88 6.70
CA GLY A 46 13.49 2.71 5.43
C GLY A 46 12.92 1.31 5.19
N LYS A 47 12.92 0.43 6.19
CA LYS A 47 12.42 -0.95 6.11
C LYS A 47 10.90 -1.09 6.24
N VAL A 48 10.24 -0.04 6.72
CA VAL A 48 8.78 0.03 6.83
C VAL A 48 8.29 1.29 6.11
N VAL A 49 7.26 1.12 5.27
CA VAL A 49 6.55 2.23 4.65
C VAL A 49 5.05 2.01 4.81
N VAL A 50 4.34 3.03 5.28
CA VAL A 50 2.88 3.06 5.27
C VAL A 50 2.45 3.98 4.14
N GLY A 51 1.64 3.47 3.22
CA GLY A 51 1.19 4.20 2.05
C GLY A 51 -0.32 4.12 1.86
N MET A 52 -0.84 5.09 1.11
CA MET A 52 -2.11 4.98 0.42
C MET A 52 -1.82 4.78 -1.04
N LEU A 53 -2.54 3.86 -1.69
CA LEU A 53 -2.45 3.63 -3.12
C LEU A 53 -3.83 3.74 -3.75
N ARG A 54 -3.87 4.37 -4.93
CA ARG A 54 -4.97 4.29 -5.90
C ARG A 54 -4.39 3.62 -7.13
N GLU A 55 -5.00 2.53 -7.56
CA GLU A 55 -4.42 1.64 -8.57
C GLU A 55 -5.53 1.13 -9.50
N LYS A 56 -5.18 0.89 -10.76
CA LYS A 56 -6.08 0.33 -11.76
C LYS A 56 -5.40 -0.75 -12.57
N GLY A 57 -6.22 -1.62 -13.17
CA GLY A 57 -5.73 -2.72 -13.99
C GLY A 57 -5.26 -3.90 -13.15
N GLY A 58 -4.35 -4.70 -13.69
CA GLY A 58 -3.89 -5.92 -13.06
C GLY A 58 -2.53 -6.34 -13.55
N ASP A 59 -1.86 -7.17 -12.76
CA ASP A 59 -0.53 -7.69 -13.05
C ASP A 59 -0.32 -9.06 -12.40
N THR A 60 0.75 -9.74 -12.78
CA THR A 60 1.23 -10.96 -12.12
C THR A 60 2.67 -10.76 -11.68
N LEU A 61 2.92 -10.78 -10.36
CA LEU A 61 4.26 -10.59 -9.82
C LEU A 61 4.60 -11.60 -8.72
N VAL A 62 5.89 -11.69 -8.44
CA VAL A 62 6.41 -12.27 -7.21
C VAL A 62 6.47 -11.14 -6.19
N TRP A 63 5.66 -11.21 -5.13
CA TRP A 63 5.47 -10.12 -4.17
C TRP A 63 6.83 -9.69 -3.59
N PRO A 64 7.21 -8.40 -3.69
CA PRO A 64 8.60 -7.99 -3.46
C PRO A 64 8.95 -7.80 -1.98
N VAL A 65 7.96 -7.57 -1.13
CA VAL A 65 8.08 -7.27 0.30
C VAL A 65 6.95 -7.97 1.05
N ASP A 66 7.01 -8.01 2.38
CA ASP A 66 5.81 -8.33 3.14
C ASP A 66 4.87 -7.12 3.13
N GLU A 67 3.57 -7.38 3.01
CA GLU A 67 2.58 -6.31 2.93
C GLU A 67 1.33 -6.66 3.72
N PHE A 68 0.87 -5.72 4.55
CA PHE A 68 -0.49 -5.70 5.04
C PHE A 68 -1.28 -4.68 4.23
N LEU A 69 -2.45 -5.05 3.72
CA LEU A 69 -3.32 -4.19 2.93
C LEU A 69 -4.71 -4.11 3.58
N PHE A 70 -5.27 -2.90 3.64
CA PHE A 70 -6.66 -2.63 4.03
C PHE A 70 -7.37 -1.90 2.87
N VAL A 71 -8.44 -2.49 2.35
CA VAL A 71 -9.17 -1.90 1.21
C VAL A 71 -10.05 -0.76 1.71
N THR A 72 -9.86 0.44 1.16
CA THR A 72 -10.63 1.64 1.54
C THR A 72 -11.75 1.95 0.55
N GLU A 73 -11.55 1.63 -0.74
CA GLU A 73 -12.50 1.83 -1.84
C GLU A 73 -12.33 0.75 -2.93
N GLY A 74 -13.39 0.54 -3.72
CA GLY A 74 -13.40 -0.43 -4.81
C GLY A 74 -13.22 -1.88 -4.36
N SER A 75 -12.64 -2.69 -5.25
CA SER A 75 -12.35 -4.10 -5.03
C SER A 75 -11.06 -4.54 -5.73
N ILE A 76 -10.43 -5.57 -5.21
CA ILE A 76 -9.29 -6.26 -5.83
C ILE A 76 -9.55 -7.76 -5.87
N LYS A 77 -9.43 -8.35 -7.05
CA LYS A 77 -9.46 -9.80 -7.25
C LYS A 77 -8.03 -10.33 -7.18
N MET A 78 -7.81 -11.35 -6.37
CA MET A 78 -6.52 -11.99 -6.16
C MET A 78 -6.58 -13.44 -6.64
N GLU A 79 -5.50 -13.88 -7.28
CA GLU A 79 -5.21 -15.29 -7.58
C GLU A 79 -3.82 -15.60 -7.04
N VAL A 80 -3.77 -16.32 -5.91
CA VAL A 80 -2.50 -16.78 -5.32
C VAL A 80 -2.07 -18.05 -6.05
N HIS A 81 -0.91 -18.04 -6.70
CA HIS A 81 -0.45 -19.18 -7.50
C HIS A 81 -0.11 -20.34 -6.56
N GLY A 82 -0.82 -21.46 -6.72
CA GLY A 82 -0.74 -22.61 -5.80
C GLY A 82 -1.61 -22.49 -4.55
N GLY A 83 -2.47 -21.47 -4.48
CA GLY A 83 -3.42 -21.22 -3.39
C GLY A 83 -4.83 -20.94 -3.88
N GLU A 84 -5.55 -20.10 -3.14
CA GLU A 84 -6.93 -19.72 -3.43
C GLU A 84 -7.01 -18.45 -4.29
N SER A 85 -8.12 -18.29 -5.01
CA SER A 85 -8.54 -17.03 -5.60
C SER A 85 -9.70 -16.44 -4.81
N PHE A 86 -9.63 -15.15 -4.51
CA PHE A 86 -10.65 -14.45 -3.72
C PHE A 86 -10.77 -12.99 -4.18
N VAL A 87 -11.84 -12.31 -3.74
CA VAL A 87 -12.06 -10.89 -4.01
C VAL A 87 -12.18 -10.19 -2.67
N LEU A 88 -11.45 -9.08 -2.53
CA LEU A 88 -11.54 -8.19 -1.38
C LEU A 88 -12.27 -6.91 -1.81
N GLY A 89 -13.12 -6.40 -0.93
CA GLY A 89 -13.78 -5.11 -1.07
C GLY A 89 -13.52 -4.22 0.14
N LYS A 90 -14.13 -3.03 0.14
CA LYS A 90 -14.00 -2.06 1.22
C LYS A 90 -14.21 -2.68 2.62
N GLY A 91 -13.22 -2.49 3.49
CA GLY A 91 -13.22 -3.00 4.86
C GLY A 91 -12.49 -4.33 5.04
N ASP A 92 -12.17 -5.01 3.94
CA ASP A 92 -11.40 -6.25 3.97
C ASP A 92 -9.90 -5.98 4.12
N VAL A 93 -9.18 -6.99 4.61
CA VAL A 93 -7.75 -6.97 4.83
C VAL A 93 -7.07 -8.19 4.23
N MET A 94 -5.78 -8.05 3.93
CA MET A 94 -4.93 -9.15 3.48
C MET A 94 -3.49 -8.94 3.95
N VAL A 95 -2.79 -10.06 4.13
CA VAL A 95 -1.33 -10.07 4.28
C VAL A 95 -0.74 -10.87 3.13
N MET A 96 0.17 -10.25 2.39
CA MET A 96 0.97 -10.89 1.35
C MET A 96 2.41 -11.00 1.85
N LYS A 97 3.03 -12.13 1.57
CA LYS A 97 4.41 -12.42 1.98
C LYS A 97 5.34 -12.28 0.80
N LYS A 98 6.53 -11.72 1.06
CA LYS A 98 7.61 -11.65 0.09
C LYS A 98 7.85 -13.03 -0.54
N GLY A 99 7.94 -13.08 -1.87
CA GLY A 99 8.17 -14.31 -2.63
C GLY A 99 6.91 -15.05 -3.09
N GLN A 100 5.71 -14.67 -2.63
CA GLN A 100 4.47 -15.27 -3.16
C GLN A 100 4.21 -14.78 -4.58
N ARG A 101 3.89 -15.70 -5.49
CA ARG A 101 3.47 -15.34 -6.86
C ARG A 101 1.95 -15.13 -6.89
N ILE A 102 1.53 -13.93 -7.28
CA ILE A 102 0.12 -13.52 -7.23
C ILE A 102 -0.24 -12.78 -8.50
N THR A 103 -1.41 -13.10 -9.06
CA THR A 103 -2.08 -12.30 -10.10
C THR A 103 -3.18 -11.47 -9.43
N PHE A 104 -3.26 -10.19 -9.74
CA PHE A 104 -4.33 -9.33 -9.22
C PHE A 104 -5.01 -8.51 -10.31
N GLU A 105 -6.24 -8.08 -10.04
CA GLU A 105 -7.01 -7.17 -10.89
C GLU A 105 -7.85 -6.23 -10.00
N CYS A 106 -7.62 -4.93 -10.15
CA CYS A 106 -8.25 -3.85 -9.40
C CYS A 106 -9.45 -3.27 -10.16
N SER A 107 -10.52 -2.89 -9.44
CA SER A 107 -11.57 -2.05 -10.01
C SER A 107 -11.05 -0.64 -10.32
N ASP A 108 -11.75 0.10 -11.19
CA ASP A 108 -11.35 1.45 -11.63
C ASP A 108 -11.23 2.48 -10.50
N ASP A 109 -11.88 2.24 -9.37
CA ASP A 109 -11.95 3.08 -8.18
C ASP A 109 -11.19 2.48 -6.97
N PHE A 110 -10.42 1.40 -7.18
CA PHE A 110 -9.72 0.71 -6.10
C PHE A 110 -8.73 1.63 -5.39
N ALA A 111 -8.83 1.63 -4.06
CA ALA A 111 -7.88 2.28 -3.19
C ALA A 111 -7.65 1.45 -1.92
N ASN A 112 -6.44 1.54 -1.40
CA ASN A 112 -6.05 0.86 -0.19
C ASN A 112 -5.11 1.71 0.68
N VAL A 113 -5.02 1.32 1.95
CA VAL A 113 -3.91 1.70 2.82
C VAL A 113 -3.11 0.43 3.10
N ALA A 114 -1.80 0.50 2.88
CA ALA A 114 -0.91 -0.62 3.02
C ALA A 114 0.31 -0.31 3.88
N VAL A 115 0.80 -1.34 4.55
CA VAL A 115 2.06 -1.36 5.31
C VAL A 115 3.00 -2.32 4.61
N PHE A 116 4.04 -1.77 4.00
CA PHE A 116 5.10 -2.50 3.31
C PHE A 116 6.30 -2.67 4.24
N MET A 117 6.81 -3.89 4.33
CA MET A 117 7.85 -4.27 5.29
C MET A 117 8.88 -5.19 4.63
N ASP A 118 10.15 -4.88 4.82
CA ASP A 118 11.25 -5.76 4.43
C ASP A 118 12.30 -5.80 5.54
N SER A 119 12.62 -6.99 6.04
CA SER A 119 13.57 -7.14 7.15
C SER A 119 15.03 -6.91 6.74
N GLU A 120 15.33 -7.01 5.45
CA GLU A 120 16.69 -7.02 4.91
C GLU A 120 16.97 -5.69 4.20
N GLU A 121 16.10 -5.31 3.27
CA GLU A 121 16.31 -4.21 2.33
C GLU A 121 15.42 -3.00 2.63
N LYS A 122 15.74 -1.85 2.03
CA LYS A 122 14.87 -0.68 2.08
C LYS A 122 13.66 -0.89 1.17
N VAL A 123 12.48 -0.54 1.66
CA VAL A 123 11.26 -0.58 0.86
C VAL A 123 11.21 0.61 -0.11
N THR A 124 11.20 0.30 -1.39
CA THR A 124 11.01 1.27 -2.47
C THR A 124 9.59 1.19 -3.02
N LEU A 125 8.80 2.23 -2.77
CA LEU A 125 7.58 2.51 -3.52
C LEU A 125 7.98 3.49 -4.63
N VAL A 126 8.44 2.98 -5.78
CA VAL A 126 8.81 3.76 -6.96
C VAL A 126 7.66 3.82 -7.95
#